data_AF-A0A920BHY5-F1
#
_entry.id   AF-A0A920BHY5-F1
#
_cell.length_a   1.000
_cell.length_b   1.000
_cell.length_c   1.000
_cell.angle_alpha   90.00
_cell.angle_beta   90.00
_cell.angle_gamma   90.00
#
_symmetry.space_group_name_H-M   'P 1'
#
loop_
_entity.id
_entity.type
_entity.pdbx_description
1 polymer ?
#
loop_
_entity_poly.entity_id
_entity_poly.type
_entity_poly.pdbx_seq_one_letter_code
_entity_poly.pdbx_strand_id
1 'polypeptide(L)'
;MFAKTPKDLGHETRCVRNVTDVDDDILRKARELGVHYLDLAAKETNRFNEDMSALEMIPCWSEPRATSAIAEIRKFVAKLLEKGDAYEVEGFVYFDISKSVDFGAMCG
;
A
#
# COMPACT_ATOMS: atom_id res chain seq x y z
N MET A 1 6.53 -11.55 13.59
CA MET A 1 6.21 -12.87 14.18
C MET A 1 5.77 -13.89 13.12
N PHE A 2 4.78 -13.60 12.27
CA PHE A 2 4.24 -14.58 11.30
C PHE A 2 5.17 -15.02 10.16
N ALA A 3 6.09 -14.19 9.67
CA ALA A 3 7.02 -14.62 8.61
C ALA A 3 8.17 -15.53 9.11
N LYS A 4 8.39 -15.59 10.43
CA LYS A 4 9.47 -16.36 11.04
C LYS A 4 9.11 -17.84 11.15
N THR A 5 7.92 -18.14 11.67
CA THR A 5 7.48 -19.52 11.90
C THR A 5 7.45 -20.40 10.64
N PRO A 6 6.93 -19.96 9.48
CA PRO A 6 6.97 -20.77 8.26
C PRO A 6 8.40 -21.00 7.76
N LYS A 7 9.29 -20.00 7.89
CA LYS A 7 10.71 -20.15 7.55
C LYS A 7 11.40 -21.17 8.46
N ASP A 8 11.13 -21.12 9.77
CA ASP A 8 11.67 -22.07 10.74
C ASP A 8 11.18 -23.51 10.47
N LEU A 9 9.98 -23.66 9.89
CA LEU A 9 9.41 -24.94 9.42
C LEU A 9 9.94 -25.39 8.05
N GLY A 10 10.86 -24.64 7.44
CA GLY A 10 11.49 -24.99 6.15
C GLY A 10 10.73 -24.53 4.91
N HIS A 11 9.71 -23.67 5.03
CA HIS A 11 8.99 -23.14 3.89
C HIS A 11 9.71 -21.94 3.25
N GLU A 12 9.79 -21.92 1.91
CA GLU A 12 10.12 -20.69 1.18
C GLU A 12 8.99 -19.68 1.38
N THR A 13 9.30 -18.53 1.99
CA THR A 13 8.31 -17.50 2.32
C THR A 13 8.68 -16.17 1.68
N ARG A 14 7.74 -15.60 0.91
CA ARG A 14 7.85 -14.26 0.32
C ARG A 14 6.92 -13.29 1.03
N CYS A 15 7.44 -12.62 2.05
CA CYS A 15 6.70 -11.55 2.74
C CYS A 15 6.81 -10.25 1.94
N VAL A 16 5.67 -9.69 1.53
CA VAL A 16 5.59 -8.40 0.81
C VAL A 16 4.94 -7.38 1.73
N ARG A 17 5.53 -6.19 1.84
CA ARG A 17 5.03 -5.07 2.63
C ARG A 17 5.07 -3.80 1.80
N ASN A 18 3.95 -3.14 1.55
CA ASN A 18 3.97 -1.90 0.79
C ASN A 18 4.47 -0.71 1.64
N VAL A 19 4.95 0.33 0.95
CA VAL A 19 5.15 1.66 1.50
C VAL A 19 4.13 2.60 0.87
N THR A 20 3.27 3.20 1.69
CA THR A 20 2.34 4.26 1.26
C THR A 20 3.06 5.59 1.33
N ASP A 21 3.71 6.00 0.23
CA ASP A 21 4.53 7.21 0.14
C ASP A 21 3.79 8.42 -0.48
N VAL A 22 2.48 8.26 -0.70
CA VAL A 22 1.56 9.33 -1.08
C VAL A 22 0.21 9.08 -0.42
N ASP A 23 -0.25 10.04 0.35
CA ASP A 23 -1.52 10.03 1.09
C ASP A 23 -1.86 11.46 1.53
N ASP A 24 -3.12 11.76 1.80
CA ASP A 24 -3.59 13.08 2.25
C ASP A 24 -2.85 13.55 3.52
N ASP A 25 -2.56 12.64 4.46
CA ASP A 25 -1.84 12.99 5.68
C ASP A 25 -0.36 13.34 5.42
N ILE A 26 0.29 12.62 4.50
CA ILE A 26 1.67 12.93 4.09
C ILE A 26 1.70 14.30 3.40
N LEU A 27 0.77 14.54 2.48
CA LEU A 27 0.67 15.82 1.75
C LEU A 27 0.39 16.98 2.70
N ARG A 28 -0.53 16.80 3.65
CA ARG A 28 -0.83 17.80 4.69
C ARG A 28 0.40 18.06 5.54
N LYS A 29 1.07 17.02 6.04
CA LYS A 29 2.23 17.18 6.91
C LYS A 29 3.43 17.82 6.20
N ALA A 30 3.66 17.46 4.94
CA ALA A 30 4.71 18.05 4.12
C ALA A 30 4.49 19.56 3.94
N ARG A 31 3.24 20.00 3.71
CA ARG A 31 2.87 21.43 3.65
C ARG A 31 3.12 22.15 4.97
N GLU A 32 2.73 21.55 6.11
CA GLU A 32 2.99 22.13 7.44
C GLU A 32 4.49 22.33 7.72
N LEU A 33 5.32 21.41 7.24
CA LEU A 33 6.77 21.42 7.44
C LEU A 33 7.54 22.22 6.38
N GLY A 34 6.87 22.65 5.30
CA GLY A 34 7.52 23.35 4.18
C GLY A 34 8.50 22.49 3.40
N VAL A 35 8.27 21.17 3.31
CA VAL A 35 9.14 20.21 2.59
C VAL A 35 8.40 19.51 1.47
N HIS A 36 9.13 18.92 0.52
CA HIS A 36 8.52 18.08 -0.50
C HIS A 36 8.01 16.77 0.13
N TYR A 37 6.83 16.31 -0.29
CA TYR A 37 6.18 15.14 0.34
C TYR A 37 6.98 13.85 0.16
N LEU A 38 7.66 13.68 -0.98
CA LEU A 38 8.55 12.53 -1.19
C LEU A 38 9.78 12.54 -0.28
N ASP A 39 10.29 13.72 0.08
CA ASP A 39 11.41 13.83 1.01
C ASP A 39 10.97 13.44 2.43
N LEU A 40 9.77 13.88 2.82
CA LEU A 40 9.15 13.48 4.09
C LEU A 40 8.92 11.95 4.11
N ALA A 41 8.31 11.39 3.06
CA ALA A 41 8.06 9.96 2.97
C ALA A 41 9.36 9.14 3.00
N ALA A 42 10.40 9.58 2.28
CA ALA A 42 11.70 8.91 2.27
C ALA A 42 12.37 8.94 3.65
N LYS A 43 12.33 10.09 4.33
CA LYS A 43 12.87 10.25 5.68
C LYS A 43 12.18 9.31 6.68
N GLU A 44 10.85 9.31 6.72
CA GLU A 44 10.10 8.47 7.66
C GLU A 44 10.22 6.98 7.30
N THR A 45 10.31 6.63 6.02
CA THR A 45 10.60 5.25 5.59
C THR A 45 11.97 4.78 6.08
N ASN A 46 12.99 5.63 5.99
CA ASN A 46 14.33 5.28 6.49
C ASN A 46 14.32 5.09 8.01
N ARG A 47 13.67 5.99 8.75
CA ARG A 47 13.50 5.86 10.20
C ARG A 47 12.80 4.55 10.57
N PHE A 48 11.72 4.22 9.88
CA PHE A 48 11.02 2.96 10.08
C PHE A 48 11.93 1.75 9.81
N ASN A 49 12.75 1.79 8.76
CA ASN A 49 13.69 0.71 8.46
C ASN A 49 14.77 0.55 9.55
N GLU A 50 15.28 1.66 10.10
CA GLU A 50 16.19 1.64 11.24
C GLU A 50 15.53 1.00 12.47
N ASP A 51 14.29 1.38 12.78
CA ASP A 51 13.51 0.81 13.89
C ASP A 51 13.28 -0.71 13.69
N MET A 52 12.91 -1.13 12.47
CA MET A 52 12.72 -2.55 12.16
C MET A 52 14.02 -3.35 12.27
N SER A 53 15.16 -2.76 11.87
CA SER A 53 16.48 -3.37 12.05
C SER A 53 16.84 -3.49 13.52
N ALA A 54 16.56 -2.48 14.34
CA ALA A 54 16.81 -2.50 15.78
C ALA A 54 15.96 -3.55 16.52
N LEU A 55 14.77 -3.86 15.98
CA LEU A 55 13.89 -4.94 16.46
C LEU A 55 14.25 -6.33 15.91
N GLU A 56 15.38 -6.46 15.19
CA GLU A 56 15.81 -7.71 14.54
C GLU A 56 14.72 -8.31 13.63
N MET A 57 13.93 -7.45 12.99
CA MET A 57 12.86 -7.90 12.10
C MET A 57 13.45 -8.49 10.83
N ILE A 58 12.91 -9.64 10.41
CA ILE A 58 13.31 -10.29 9.16
C ILE A 58 12.95 -9.37 7.98
N PRO A 59 13.90 -9.05 7.09
CA PRO A 59 13.62 -8.23 5.92
C PRO A 59 12.51 -8.83 5.04
N CYS A 60 11.67 -7.94 4.50
CA CYS A 60 10.66 -8.31 3.53
C CYS A 60 11.34 -8.75 2.21
N TRP A 61 10.66 -9.65 1.48
CA TRP A 61 11.10 -10.07 0.14
C TRP A 61 10.91 -8.96 -0.90
N SER A 62 9.88 -8.14 -0.74
CA SER A 62 9.64 -6.97 -1.60
C SER A 62 8.89 -5.89 -0.85
N GLU A 63 9.20 -4.63 -1.17
CA GLU A 63 8.59 -3.45 -0.57
C GLU A 63 8.16 -2.41 -1.63
N PRO A 64 7.06 -2.66 -2.35
CA PRO A 64 6.60 -1.75 -3.40
C PRO A 64 6.10 -0.44 -2.81
N ARG A 65 6.43 0.68 -3.47
CA ARG A 65 5.94 2.01 -3.12
C ARG A 65 4.65 2.32 -3.89
N ALA A 66 3.71 3.00 -3.26
CA ALA A 66 2.46 3.41 -3.92
C ALA A 66 2.74 4.26 -5.18
N THR A 67 3.66 5.24 -5.09
CA THR A 67 4.06 6.08 -6.24
C THR A 67 4.65 5.27 -7.41
N SER A 68 5.37 4.18 -7.10
CA SER A 68 5.94 3.29 -8.13
C SER A 68 4.89 2.40 -8.81
N ALA A 69 3.75 2.18 -8.15
CA ALA A 69 2.68 1.30 -8.61
C ALA A 69 1.57 2.02 -9.40
N ILE A 70 1.65 3.35 -9.57
CA ILE A 70 0.59 4.16 -10.20
C ILE A 70 0.18 3.63 -11.58
N ALA A 71 1.12 3.19 -12.41
CA ALA A 71 0.82 2.63 -13.72
C ALA A 71 -0.05 1.37 -13.64
N GLU A 72 0.25 0.48 -12.69
CA GLU A 72 -0.52 -0.75 -12.47
C GLU A 72 -1.88 -0.47 -11.82
N ILE A 73 -1.94 0.48 -10.88
CA ILE A 73 -3.19 0.95 -10.29
C ILE A 73 -4.13 1.49 -11.38
N ARG A 74 -3.63 2.31 -12.31
CA ARG A 74 -4.43 2.82 -13.44
C ARG A 74 -4.93 1.71 -14.35
N LYS A 75 -4.09 0.72 -14.67
CA LYS A 75 -4.50 -0.45 -15.46
C LYS A 75 -5.59 -1.26 -14.76
N PHE A 76 -5.49 -1.41 -13.44
CA PHE A 76 -6.49 -2.13 -12.65
C PHE A 76 -7.83 -1.38 -12.63
N VAL A 77 -7.80 -0.07 -12.37
CA VAL A 77 -9.01 0.77 -12.39
C VAL A 77 -9.69 0.74 -13.77
N ALA A 78 -8.92 0.81 -14.87
CA ALA A 78 -9.47 0.69 -16.22
C ALA A 78 -10.22 -0.63 -16.43
N LYS A 79 -9.67 -1.76 -15.95
CA LYS A 79 -10.34 -3.06 -16.02
C LYS A 79 -11.63 -3.11 -15.21
N LEU A 80 -11.70 -2.44 -14.06
CA LEU A 80 -12.93 -2.37 -13.27
C LEU A 80 -14.02 -1.57 -14.00
N LEU A 81 -13.64 -0.45 -14.64
CA LEU A 81 -14.56 0.32 -15.48
C LEU A 81 -15.06 -0.51 -16.67
N GLU A 82 -14.18 -1.22 -17.36
CA GLU A 82 -14.54 -2.09 -18.50
C GLU A 82 -15.53 -3.20 -18.11
N LYS A 83 -15.36 -3.78 -16.92
CA LYS A 83 -16.28 -4.80 -16.38
C LYS A 83 -17.60 -4.22 -15.87
N GLY A 84 -17.67 -2.90 -15.69
CA GLY A 84 -18.76 -2.23 -15.02
C GLY A 84 -18.73 -2.35 -13.49
N ASP A 85 -17.64 -2.84 -12.89
CA ASP A 85 -17.46 -2.95 -11.43
C ASP A 85 -17.07 -1.59 -10.78
N ALA A 86 -16.81 -0.58 -11.61
CA ALA A 86 -16.54 0.78 -11.19
C ALA A 86 -17.32 1.79 -12.07
N TYR A 87 -17.47 3.01 -11.57
CA TYR A 87 -18.11 4.11 -12.30
C TYR A 87 -17.40 5.44 -12.00
N GLU A 88 -17.55 6.42 -12.90
CA GLU A 88 -16.96 7.75 -12.78
C GLU A 88 -18.01 8.79 -12.37
N VAL A 89 -17.64 9.67 -11.44
CA VAL A 89 -18.43 10.85 -11.05
C VAL A 89 -17.47 12.03 -10.90
N GLU A 90 -17.69 13.10 -11.66
CA GLU A 90 -16.92 14.35 -11.57
C GLU A 90 -15.39 14.16 -11.65
N GLY A 91 -14.93 13.21 -12.47
CA GLY A 91 -13.50 12.90 -12.64
C GLY A 91 -12.91 11.98 -11.57
N PHE A 92 -13.71 11.50 -10.62
CA PHE A 92 -13.32 10.49 -9.64
C PHE A 92 -13.90 9.12 -10.03
N VAL A 93 -13.13 8.06 -9.79
CA VAL A 93 -13.56 6.68 -10.05
C VAL A 93 -13.89 5.99 -8.72
N TYR A 94 -15.08 5.41 -8.65
CA TYR A 94 -15.61 4.71 -7.49
C TYR A 94 -15.83 3.24 -7.81
N PHE A 95 -15.59 2.36 -6.83
CA PHE A 95 -15.95 0.94 -6.93
C PHE A 95 -17.43 0.74 -6.55
N ASP A 96 -18.17 -0.02 -7.35
CA ASP A 96 -19.59 -0.30 -7.11
C ASP A 96 -19.75 -1.51 -6.18
N ILE A 97 -19.84 -1.24 -4.88
CA ILE A 97 -20.01 -2.29 -3.87
C ILE A 97 -21.28 -3.13 -4.06
N SER A 98 -22.32 -2.60 -4.73
CA SER A 98 -23.56 -3.34 -4.96
C SER A 98 -23.37 -4.54 -5.90
N LYS A 99 -22.28 -4.53 -6.68
CA LYS A 99 -21.89 -5.62 -7.59
C LYS A 99 -20.98 -6.66 -6.92
N SER A 100 -20.45 -6.36 -5.73
CA SER A 100 -19.58 -7.27 -4.99
C SER A 100 -20.39 -8.16 -4.06
N VAL A 101 -20.53 -9.44 -4.45
CA VAL A 101 -21.28 -10.46 -3.69
C VAL A 101 -20.74 -10.64 -2.26
N ASP A 102 -19.40 -10.58 -2.10
CA ASP A 102 -18.74 -10.85 -0.82
C ASP A 102 -18.41 -9.58 -0.02
N PHE A 103 -18.98 -8.43 -0.39
CA PHE A 103 -18.70 -7.19 0.32
C PHE A 103 -19.16 -7.29 1.79
N GLY A 104 -18.25 -6.99 2.72
CA GLY A 104 -18.50 -7.06 4.16
C GLY A 104 -18.21 -8.42 4.81
N ALA A 105 -17.91 -9.47 4.05
CA ALA A 105 -17.67 -10.82 4.60
C ALA A 105 -16.49 -10.91 5.58
N MET A 106 -15.56 -9.95 5.55
CA MET A 106 -14.36 -9.91 6.41
C MET A 106 -14.55 -9.06 7.69
N CYS A 107 -15.65 -8.32 7.80
CA CYS A 107 -15.92 -7.37 8.89
C CYS A 107 -17.24 -7.74 9.58
N GLY A 108 -17.25 -8.82 10.38
CA GLY A 108 -18.40 -9.31 11.13
C GLY A 108 -18.00 -9.78 12.52
#